data_AF-A0A4V1K1T5-F1
#
_entry.id   AF-A0A4V1K1T5-F1
#
_cell.length_a   1.000
_cell.length_b   1.000
_cell.length_c   1.000
_cell.angle_alpha   90.00
_cell.angle_beta   90.00
_cell.angle_gamma   90.00
#
_symmetry.space_group_name_H-M   'P 1'
#
loop_
_entity.id
_entity.type
_entity.pdbx_description
1 polymer ?
#
loop_
_entity_poly.entity_id
_entity_poly.type
_entity_poly.pdbx_seq_one_letter_code
_entity_poly.pdbx_strand_id
1 'polypeptide(L)'
;MRKLLCSVVMLVLTITLCTNAGFAVTTSITEKIVANGVTLQSIPSNVEGKVTVTGETVNSLIKILIVKDETQRWYDVELIDGKFSEEIWLIDGMGAYQISVLVHKEDRIYTFGPTVFVENTVEVNRFTVPTLHVESNDENIIALAQELTKDAKTDREKAEKIYYWVVNNIKYDYDKYIRQINKNYDNPYGAINTLETKKGVCYDYSALVAALGRASGLQVKMIKGNFIGVYSNELHAWNEIYISEEDRWINVDSTFGSTLKTRYFDNSNFYKDHEKLEEY
;
A
#
# COMPACT_ATOMS: atom_id res chain seq x y z
N MET A 1 97.08 -25.73 -10.21
CA MET A 1 97.16 -24.26 -10.39
C MET A 1 95.83 -23.75 -10.92
N ARG A 2 95.45 -22.54 -10.50
CA ARG A 2 94.14 -21.88 -10.67
C ARG A 2 93.65 -21.76 -12.13
N LYS A 3 92.32 -21.92 -12.25
CA LYS A 3 91.31 -21.14 -13.01
C LYS A 3 91.55 -20.87 -14.51
N LEU A 4 90.56 -21.23 -15.33
CA LEU A 4 89.77 -20.30 -16.16
C LEU A 4 88.70 -21.12 -16.91
N LEU A 5 87.40 -20.89 -16.63
CA LEU A 5 86.38 -21.13 -17.65
C LEU A 5 85.22 -20.15 -17.43
N CYS A 6 84.90 -19.43 -18.49
CA CYS A 6 83.89 -18.38 -18.58
C CYS A 6 82.48 -18.93 -18.39
N SER A 7 81.73 -18.40 -17.44
CA SER A 7 80.28 -18.58 -17.37
C SER A 7 79.61 -17.37 -18.02
N VAL A 8 78.95 -17.61 -19.15
CA VAL A 8 78.07 -16.65 -19.82
C VAL A 8 76.78 -16.56 -19.01
N VAL A 9 76.50 -15.38 -18.45
CA VAL A 9 75.23 -15.07 -17.78
C VAL A 9 74.23 -14.65 -18.86
N MET A 10 73.24 -15.50 -19.14
CA MET A 10 72.07 -15.13 -19.95
C MET A 10 71.10 -14.31 -19.09
N LEU A 11 70.95 -13.03 -19.41
CA LEU A 11 69.97 -12.14 -18.81
C LEU A 11 68.59 -12.42 -19.42
N VAL A 12 67.72 -13.10 -18.68
CA VAL A 12 66.31 -13.31 -19.07
C VAL A 12 65.50 -12.08 -18.67
N LEU A 13 65.04 -11.31 -19.66
CA LEU A 13 64.17 -10.15 -19.47
C LEU A 13 62.73 -10.65 -19.29
N THR A 14 62.22 -10.73 -18.07
CA THR A 14 60.81 -11.04 -17.80
C THR A 14 59.95 -9.79 -18.03
N ILE A 15 59.18 -9.79 -19.11
CA ILE A 15 58.15 -8.76 -19.36
C ILE A 15 56.89 -9.18 -18.59
N THR A 16 56.67 -8.54 -17.45
CA THR A 16 55.42 -8.68 -16.69
C THR A 16 54.33 -7.86 -17.39
N LEU A 17 53.47 -8.53 -18.16
CA LEU A 17 52.23 -7.91 -18.66
C LEU A 17 51.26 -7.76 -17.48
N CYS A 18 51.22 -6.57 -16.88
CA CYS A 18 50.13 -6.17 -16.01
C CYS A 18 48.87 -5.97 -16.86
N THR A 19 48.02 -6.99 -16.98
CA THR A 19 46.68 -6.82 -17.52
C THR A 19 45.86 -6.08 -16.45
N ASN A 20 45.67 -4.78 -16.62
CA ASN A 20 44.62 -4.07 -15.91
C ASN A 20 43.29 -4.68 -16.34
N ALA A 21 42.71 -5.52 -15.48
CA ALA A 21 41.30 -5.87 -15.57
C ALA A 21 40.53 -4.58 -15.27
N GLY A 22 40.26 -3.79 -16.31
CA GLY A 22 39.30 -2.71 -16.23
C GLY A 22 37.95 -3.34 -15.92
N PHE A 23 37.50 -3.22 -14.68
CA PHE A 23 36.09 -3.42 -14.38
C PHE A 23 35.32 -2.39 -15.19
N ALA A 24 34.63 -2.85 -16.23
CA ALA A 24 33.60 -2.05 -16.86
C ALA A 24 32.52 -1.83 -15.80
N VAL A 25 32.52 -0.65 -15.18
CA VAL A 25 31.36 -0.16 -14.46
C VAL A 25 30.31 0.06 -15.55
N THR A 26 29.42 -0.92 -15.73
CA THR A 26 28.17 -0.70 -16.46
C THR A 26 27.36 0.28 -15.63
N THR A 27 27.54 1.58 -15.87
CA THR A 27 26.55 2.57 -15.50
C THR A 27 25.31 2.20 -16.30
N SER A 28 24.35 1.51 -15.69
CA SER A 28 23.02 1.41 -16.28
C SER A 28 22.53 2.85 -16.37
N ILE A 29 22.46 3.39 -17.58
CA ILE A 29 21.70 4.62 -17.79
C ILE A 29 20.27 4.21 -17.48
N THR A 30 19.80 4.53 -16.27
CA THR A 30 18.38 4.44 -15.98
C THR A 30 17.72 5.40 -16.95
N GLU A 31 17.07 4.88 -17.99
CA GLU A 31 16.32 5.70 -18.92
C GLU A 31 15.29 6.49 -18.10
N LYS A 32 15.24 7.80 -18.33
CA LYS A 32 14.32 8.71 -17.64
C LYS A 32 13.35 9.27 -18.65
N ILE A 33 12.09 9.38 -18.25
CA ILE A 33 11.02 9.96 -19.06
C ILE A 33 10.67 11.31 -18.46
N VAL A 34 10.77 12.38 -19.27
CA VAL A 34 10.55 13.75 -18.80
C VAL A 34 9.37 14.36 -19.54
N ALA A 35 8.38 14.85 -18.80
CA ALA A 35 7.25 15.61 -19.35
C ALA A 35 6.62 16.51 -18.28
N ASN A 36 6.18 17.71 -18.69
CA ASN A 36 5.49 18.68 -17.83
C ASN A 36 6.16 18.93 -16.45
N GLY A 37 7.49 19.03 -16.44
CA GLY A 37 8.26 19.31 -15.22
C GLY A 37 8.42 18.11 -14.27
N VAL A 38 8.04 16.91 -14.69
CA VAL A 38 8.26 15.65 -13.97
C VAL A 38 9.30 14.82 -14.71
N THR A 39 10.26 14.28 -13.96
CA THR A 39 11.25 13.29 -14.40
C THR A 39 10.95 11.96 -13.73
N LEU A 40 10.48 10.99 -14.50
CA LEU A 40 10.15 9.64 -14.05
C LEU A 40 11.30 8.67 -14.37
N GLN A 41 11.69 7.84 -13.41
CA GLN A 41 12.61 6.73 -13.66
C GLN A 41 11.91 5.64 -14.48
N SER A 42 12.65 4.97 -15.38
CA SER A 42 12.10 3.85 -16.16
C SER A 42 11.51 2.77 -15.24
N ILE A 43 10.33 2.29 -15.63
CA ILE A 43 9.65 1.16 -14.99
C ILE A 43 9.79 -0.04 -15.93
N PRO A 44 10.10 -1.25 -15.43
CA PRO A 44 10.13 -2.44 -16.26
C PRO A 44 8.83 -2.65 -17.03
N SER A 45 8.92 -3.05 -18.30
CA SER A 45 7.72 -3.31 -19.13
C SER A 45 6.90 -4.49 -18.63
N ASN A 46 7.49 -5.41 -17.88
CA ASN A 46 6.80 -6.50 -17.20
C ASN A 46 7.05 -6.39 -15.70
N VAL A 47 6.00 -6.54 -14.90
CA VAL A 47 6.04 -6.46 -13.44
C VAL A 47 5.25 -7.60 -12.81
N GLU A 48 5.56 -7.89 -11.55
CA GLU A 48 4.94 -8.96 -10.77
C GLU A 48 4.12 -8.34 -9.63
N GLY A 49 2.86 -8.00 -9.91
CA GLY A 49 1.86 -7.61 -8.92
C GLY A 49 1.98 -6.19 -8.37
N LYS A 50 3.12 -5.52 -8.54
CA LYS A 50 3.33 -4.15 -8.09
C LYS A 50 4.34 -3.38 -8.95
N VAL A 51 4.27 -2.06 -8.85
CA VAL A 51 5.18 -1.11 -9.49
C VAL A 51 5.75 -0.15 -8.45
N THR A 52 6.97 0.32 -8.69
CA THR A 52 7.53 1.45 -7.95
C THR A 52 7.66 2.63 -8.89
N VAL A 53 6.94 3.71 -8.59
CA VAL A 53 6.86 4.93 -9.39
C VAL A 53 7.74 5.97 -8.71
N THR A 54 8.99 6.08 -9.16
CA THR A 54 10.01 6.95 -8.54
C THR A 54 10.42 8.07 -9.49
N GLY A 55 10.54 9.28 -8.97
CA GLY A 55 10.94 10.42 -9.79
C GLY A 55 11.15 11.71 -9.00
N GLU A 56 11.32 12.77 -9.77
CA GLU A 56 11.49 14.15 -9.27
C GLU A 56 10.57 15.08 -10.07
N THR A 57 10.13 16.16 -9.45
CA THR A 57 9.23 17.15 -10.06
C THR A 57 9.54 18.56 -9.57
N VAL A 58 9.38 19.55 -10.44
CA VAL A 58 9.39 20.98 -10.07
C VAL A 58 8.01 21.49 -9.67
N ASN A 59 6.97 20.69 -9.87
CA ASN A 59 5.60 21.02 -9.53
C ASN A 59 5.31 20.71 -8.05
N SER A 60 4.52 21.55 -7.40
CA SER A 60 4.18 21.41 -5.97
C SER A 60 3.14 20.33 -5.67
N LEU A 61 2.38 19.88 -6.67
CA LEU A 61 1.34 18.86 -6.51
C LEU A 61 1.24 17.99 -7.75
N ILE A 62 1.35 16.68 -7.53
CA ILE A 62 1.15 15.65 -8.55
C ILE A 62 0.25 14.54 -8.00
N LYS A 63 -0.31 13.73 -8.90
CA LYS A 63 -1.02 12.49 -8.59
C LYS A 63 -0.52 11.39 -9.50
N ILE A 64 -0.72 10.12 -9.13
CA ILE A 64 -0.55 9.00 -10.06
C ILE A 64 -1.94 8.48 -10.45
N LEU A 65 -2.13 8.28 -11.75
CA LEU A 65 -3.31 7.65 -12.33
C LEU A 65 -2.90 6.29 -12.92
N ILE A 66 -3.50 5.23 -12.40
CA ILE A 66 -3.41 3.88 -12.95
C ILE A 66 -4.72 3.58 -13.68
N VAL A 67 -4.60 3.15 -14.93
CA VAL A 67 -5.74 2.75 -15.77
C VAL A 67 -5.54 1.31 -16.22
N LYS A 68 -6.57 0.48 -16.00
CA LYS A 68 -6.72 -0.85 -16.60
C LYS A 68 -8.13 -0.99 -17.15
N ASP A 69 -8.22 -1.25 -18.44
CA ASP A 69 -9.49 -1.32 -19.16
C ASP A 69 -10.32 -0.03 -18.93
N GLU A 70 -11.49 -0.12 -18.30
CA GLU A 70 -12.31 1.05 -17.92
C GLU A 70 -12.06 1.55 -16.50
N THR A 71 -11.26 0.83 -15.71
CA THR A 71 -11.02 1.11 -14.30
C THR A 71 -9.89 2.14 -14.15
N GLN A 72 -10.15 3.18 -13.36
CA GLN A 72 -9.20 4.24 -13.04
C GLN A 72 -8.96 4.32 -11.54
N ARG A 73 -7.70 4.36 -11.12
CA ARG A 73 -7.29 4.53 -9.71
C ARG A 73 -6.35 5.71 -9.58
N TRP A 74 -6.70 6.63 -8.68
CA TRP A 74 -5.95 7.84 -8.41
C TRP A 74 -5.24 7.71 -7.07
N TYR A 75 -3.97 8.09 -7.05
CA TYR A 75 -3.12 8.06 -5.87
C TYR A 75 -2.60 9.46 -5.62
N ASP A 76 -2.78 9.94 -4.39
CA ASP A 76 -2.05 11.09 -3.88
C ASP A 76 -0.57 10.73 -3.74
N VAL A 77 0.30 11.71 -3.97
CA VAL A 77 1.75 11.51 -3.94
C VAL A 77 2.35 12.51 -2.99
N GLU A 78 3.09 12.03 -2.01
CA GLU A 78 3.85 12.89 -1.11
C GLU A 78 5.18 13.30 -1.76
N LEU A 79 5.52 14.58 -1.62
CA LEU A 79 6.75 15.14 -2.16
C LEU A 79 7.71 15.51 -1.04
N ILE A 80 8.91 14.94 -1.06
CA ILE A 80 10.01 15.30 -0.16
C ILE A 80 11.09 15.96 -1.01
N ASP A 81 11.26 17.27 -0.85
CA ASP A 81 12.19 18.08 -1.65
C ASP A 81 12.02 17.89 -3.17
N GLY A 82 10.77 17.81 -3.63
CA GLY A 82 10.41 17.58 -5.03
C GLY A 82 10.63 16.15 -5.52
N LYS A 83 10.94 15.20 -4.65
CA LYS A 83 11.11 13.78 -4.97
C LYS A 83 9.93 12.95 -4.48
N PHE A 84 9.63 11.87 -5.20
CA PHE A 84 8.60 10.90 -4.85
C PHE A 84 9.06 9.47 -5.14
N SER A 85 8.51 8.52 -4.40
CA SER A 85 8.72 7.09 -4.62
C SER A 85 7.54 6.29 -4.07
N GLU A 86 6.58 5.98 -4.93
CA GLU A 86 5.36 5.28 -4.54
C GLU A 86 5.40 3.81 -4.95
N GLU A 87 5.15 2.90 -4.01
CA GLU A 87 4.89 1.49 -4.32
C GLU A 87 3.39 1.27 -4.50
N ILE A 88 2.97 0.82 -5.68
CA ILE A 88 1.56 0.62 -6.01
C ILE A 88 1.31 -0.82 -6.44
N TRP A 89 0.37 -1.47 -5.76
CA TRP A 89 -0.08 -2.83 -6.08
C TRP A 89 -1.13 -2.81 -7.20
N LEU A 90 -0.95 -3.67 -8.20
CA LEU A 90 -1.80 -3.82 -9.37
C LEU A 90 -2.93 -4.80 -9.09
N ILE A 91 -3.92 -4.34 -8.33
CA ILE A 91 -5.00 -5.14 -7.75
C ILE A 91 -6.16 -5.46 -8.69
N ASP A 92 -6.12 -5.00 -9.95
CA ASP A 92 -7.17 -5.22 -10.95
C ASP A 92 -6.86 -6.41 -11.88
N GLY A 93 -5.94 -7.28 -11.45
CA GLY A 93 -5.59 -8.54 -12.11
C GLY A 93 -4.43 -8.45 -13.10
N MET A 94 -4.20 -9.55 -13.82
CA MET A 94 -3.17 -9.64 -14.86
C MET A 94 -3.49 -8.77 -16.08
N GLY A 95 -2.47 -8.46 -16.88
CA GLY A 95 -2.61 -7.76 -18.15
C GLY A 95 -1.98 -6.36 -18.18
N ALA A 96 -2.31 -5.61 -19.23
CA ALA A 96 -1.76 -4.30 -19.47
C ALA A 96 -2.35 -3.21 -18.55
N TYR A 97 -1.47 -2.33 -18.08
CA TYR A 97 -1.80 -1.12 -17.32
C TYR A 97 -1.15 0.10 -17.95
N GLN A 98 -1.85 1.23 -17.93
CA GLN A 98 -1.29 2.55 -18.16
C GLN A 98 -1.06 3.24 -16.82
N ILE A 99 0.15 3.76 -16.61
CA ILE A 99 0.52 4.51 -15.41
C ILE A 99 0.92 5.92 -15.85
N SER A 100 0.23 6.92 -15.34
CA SER A 100 0.45 8.32 -15.70
C SER A 100 0.74 9.15 -14.44
N VAL A 101 1.81 9.93 -14.44
CA VAL A 101 2.00 10.97 -13.43
C VAL A 101 1.26 12.21 -13.91
N LEU A 102 0.33 12.71 -13.11
CA LEU A 102 -0.50 13.86 -13.41
C LEU A 102 -0.02 15.08 -12.65
N VAL A 103 0.02 16.22 -13.32
CA VAL A 103 0.47 17.50 -12.79
C VAL A 103 -0.73 18.40 -12.56
N HIS A 104 -0.90 18.90 -11.33
CA HIS A 104 -1.97 19.83 -10.97
C HIS A 104 -1.83 21.15 -11.74
N LYS A 105 -2.97 21.76 -12.10
CA LYS A 105 -3.03 23.08 -12.72
C LYS A 105 -3.74 24.08 -11.81
N GLU A 106 -5.04 23.89 -11.66
CA GLU A 106 -5.91 24.72 -10.84
C GLU A 106 -7.12 23.87 -10.43
N ASP A 107 -7.71 24.18 -9.27
CA ASP A 107 -8.86 23.46 -8.72
C ASP A 107 -8.69 21.92 -8.78
N ARG A 108 -9.56 21.24 -9.53
CA ARG A 108 -9.53 19.79 -9.76
C ARG A 108 -8.98 19.40 -11.13
N ILE A 109 -8.33 20.33 -11.82
CA ILE A 109 -7.79 20.15 -13.16
C ILE A 109 -6.35 19.65 -13.07
N TYR A 110 -6.10 18.54 -13.75
CA TYR A 110 -4.79 17.91 -13.88
C TYR A 110 -4.45 17.73 -15.36
N THR A 111 -3.15 17.74 -15.67
CA THR A 111 -2.62 17.46 -17.01
C THR A 111 -1.61 16.33 -16.96
N PHE A 112 -1.47 15.58 -18.05
CA PHE A 112 -0.55 14.44 -18.12
C PHE A 112 0.92 14.87 -18.10
N GLY A 113 1.70 14.32 -17.19
CA GLY A 113 3.16 14.25 -17.25
C GLY A 113 3.61 12.95 -17.93
N PRO A 114 4.71 12.31 -17.48
CA PRO A 114 5.15 11.03 -18.00
C PRO A 114 4.07 9.96 -17.90
N THR A 115 3.95 9.17 -18.97
CA THR A 115 3.04 8.03 -19.04
C THR A 115 3.83 6.82 -19.51
N VAL A 116 3.63 5.68 -18.84
CA VAL A 116 4.24 4.39 -19.19
C VAL A 116 3.18 3.31 -19.25
N PHE A 117 3.51 2.24 -19.97
CA PHE A 117 2.68 1.05 -20.08
C PHE A 117 3.46 -0.14 -19.52
N VAL A 118 2.82 -0.92 -18.67
CA VAL A 118 3.41 -2.10 -18.04
C VAL A 118 2.45 -3.28 -18.18
N GLU A 119 3.00 -4.49 -18.24
CA GLU A 119 2.26 -5.75 -18.22
C GLU A 119 2.40 -6.37 -16.83
N ASN A 120 1.28 -6.55 -16.12
CA ASN A 120 1.25 -7.31 -14.88
C ASN A 120 1.12 -8.81 -15.18
N THR A 121 2.05 -9.59 -14.66
CA THR A 121 2.19 -11.02 -15.01
C THR A 121 1.60 -11.97 -13.97
N VAL A 122 1.10 -11.45 -12.84
CA VAL A 122 0.56 -12.27 -11.74
C VAL A 122 -0.73 -11.69 -11.18
N GLU A 123 -1.57 -12.56 -10.61
CA GLU A 123 -2.74 -12.14 -9.83
C GLU A 123 -2.33 -11.62 -8.45
N VAL A 124 -3.03 -10.59 -7.98
CA VAL A 124 -2.81 -9.97 -6.68
C VAL A 124 -4.06 -10.12 -5.83
N ASN A 125 -3.94 -10.80 -4.68
CA ASN A 125 -5.02 -10.81 -3.70
C ASN A 125 -5.08 -9.45 -3.00
N ARG A 126 -5.98 -8.58 -3.47
CA ARG A 126 -6.21 -7.23 -2.92
C ARG A 126 -6.48 -7.19 -1.42
N PHE A 127 -6.98 -8.29 -0.84
CA PHE A 127 -7.28 -8.39 0.59
C PHE A 127 -6.05 -8.67 1.46
N THR A 128 -4.86 -8.77 0.86
CA THR A 128 -3.57 -9.01 1.55
C THR A 128 -2.55 -7.90 1.35
N VAL A 129 -2.85 -6.92 0.51
CA VAL A 129 -1.91 -5.87 0.11
C VAL A 129 -2.46 -4.48 0.45
N PRO A 130 -1.60 -3.46 0.50
CA PRO A 130 -2.04 -2.08 0.67
C PRO A 130 -2.99 -1.66 -0.44
N THR A 131 -4.02 -0.90 -0.08
CA THR A 131 -4.93 -0.24 -1.01
C THR A 131 -5.18 1.19 -0.55
N LEU A 132 -5.88 2.00 -1.35
CA LEU A 132 -6.26 3.36 -0.94
C LEU A 132 -6.89 3.35 0.47
N HIS A 133 -6.37 4.19 1.37
CA HIS A 133 -6.77 4.31 2.78
C HIS A 133 -6.47 3.09 3.67
N VAL A 134 -5.85 2.04 3.15
CA VAL A 134 -5.48 0.81 3.85
C VAL A 134 -3.99 0.56 3.67
N GLU A 135 -3.17 1.45 4.24
CA GLU A 135 -1.72 1.48 4.06
C GLU A 135 -1.03 0.40 4.91
N SER A 136 -1.28 -0.88 4.62
CA SER A 136 -0.73 -2.02 5.38
C SER A 136 0.78 -2.22 5.24
N ASN A 137 1.43 -1.43 4.39
CA ASN A 137 2.88 -1.36 4.21
C ASN A 137 3.51 -0.20 4.99
N ASP A 138 2.73 0.66 5.64
CA ASP A 138 3.25 1.72 6.50
C ASP A 138 4.01 1.15 7.69
N GLU A 139 5.16 1.74 8.03
CA GLU A 139 6.04 1.23 9.08
C GLU A 139 5.39 1.23 10.46
N ASN A 140 4.56 2.23 10.77
CA ASN A 140 3.86 2.32 12.06
C ASN A 140 2.72 1.30 12.15
N ILE A 141 2.00 1.08 11.04
CA ILE A 141 0.98 0.04 10.94
C ILE A 141 1.62 -1.34 11.10
N ILE A 142 2.73 -1.63 10.41
CA ILE A 142 3.47 -2.90 10.53
C ILE A 142 3.94 -3.11 11.97
N ALA A 143 4.59 -2.11 12.57
CA ALA A 143 5.13 -2.21 13.92
C ALA A 143 4.01 -2.50 14.95
N LEU A 144 2.88 -1.80 14.85
CA LEU A 144 1.74 -2.05 15.72
C LEU A 144 1.13 -3.44 15.47
N ALA A 145 0.93 -3.82 14.21
CA ALA A 145 0.38 -5.13 13.84
C ALA A 145 1.22 -6.28 14.42
N GLN A 146 2.55 -6.18 14.31
CA GLN A 146 3.48 -7.14 14.89
C GLN A 146 3.37 -7.20 16.42
N GLU A 147 3.34 -6.05 17.10
CA GLU A 147 3.22 -6.00 18.57
C GLU A 147 1.89 -6.59 19.06
N LEU A 148 0.78 -6.28 18.39
CA LEU A 148 -0.54 -6.83 18.74
C LEU A 148 -0.58 -8.34 18.55
N THR A 149 0.09 -8.87 17.53
CA THR A 149 -0.06 -10.28 17.12
C THR A 149 1.09 -11.19 17.54
N LYS A 150 2.13 -10.68 18.22
CA LYS A 150 3.36 -11.43 18.56
C LYS A 150 3.13 -12.80 19.23
N ASP A 151 2.13 -12.90 20.10
CA ASP A 151 1.82 -14.14 20.82
C ASP A 151 0.66 -14.95 20.21
N ALA A 152 0.00 -14.42 19.16
CA ALA A 152 -1.10 -15.11 18.50
C ALA A 152 -0.58 -16.31 17.69
N LYS A 153 -1.31 -17.42 17.76
CA LYS A 153 -0.99 -18.70 17.12
C LYS A 153 -1.91 -19.02 15.96
N THR A 154 -3.06 -18.37 15.87
CA THR A 154 -4.06 -18.57 14.83
C THR A 154 -4.49 -17.25 14.20
N ASP A 155 -5.05 -17.30 13.00
CA ASP A 155 -5.60 -16.12 12.33
C ASP A 155 -6.76 -15.51 13.12
N ARG A 156 -7.57 -16.34 13.79
CA ARG A 156 -8.62 -15.86 14.70
C ARG A 156 -8.05 -15.05 15.86
N GLU A 157 -7.00 -15.54 16.51
CA GLU A 157 -6.37 -14.82 17.62
C GLU A 157 -5.78 -13.49 17.16
N LYS A 158 -5.14 -13.45 15.99
CA LYS A 158 -4.67 -12.19 15.38
C LYS A 158 -5.83 -11.22 15.16
N ALA A 159 -6.89 -11.68 14.50
CA ALA A 159 -8.07 -10.88 14.20
C ALA A 159 -8.73 -10.34 15.47
N GLU A 160 -8.85 -11.16 16.52
CA GLU A 160 -9.47 -10.79 17.79
C GLU A 160 -8.64 -9.71 18.52
N LYS A 161 -7.31 -9.86 18.57
CA LYS A 161 -6.43 -8.86 19.19
C LYS A 161 -6.47 -7.52 18.46
N ILE A 162 -6.46 -7.54 17.13
CA ILE A 162 -6.56 -6.33 16.30
C ILE A 162 -7.92 -5.64 16.53
N TYR A 163 -9.01 -6.40 16.46
CA TYR A 163 -10.36 -5.90 16.71
C TYR A 163 -10.47 -5.21 18.07
N TYR A 164 -10.06 -5.88 19.15
CA TYR A 164 -10.17 -5.31 20.49
C TYR A 164 -9.27 -4.11 20.68
N TRP A 165 -8.08 -4.09 20.08
CA TRP A 165 -7.24 -2.91 20.14
C TRP A 165 -7.92 -1.72 19.48
N VAL A 166 -8.48 -1.87 18.26
CA VAL A 166 -9.18 -0.77 17.58
C VAL A 166 -10.40 -0.30 18.38
N VAL A 167 -11.24 -1.23 18.86
CA VAL A 167 -12.42 -0.95 19.69
C VAL A 167 -12.09 -0.09 20.91
N ASN A 168 -10.96 -0.39 21.56
CA ASN A 168 -10.57 0.26 22.82
C ASN A 168 -9.75 1.54 22.63
N ASN A 169 -9.08 1.72 21.49
CA ASN A 169 -8.13 2.82 21.29
C ASN A 169 -8.62 3.89 20.32
N ILE A 170 -9.64 3.61 19.50
CA ILE A 170 -10.21 4.59 18.57
C ILE A 170 -11.53 5.13 19.12
N LYS A 171 -11.72 6.45 19.03
CA LYS A 171 -12.94 7.14 19.42
C LYS A 171 -13.74 7.56 18.19
N TYR A 172 -15.07 7.48 18.27
CA TYR A 172 -15.94 7.92 17.19
C TYR A 172 -15.85 9.44 17.01
N ASP A 173 -15.62 9.88 15.77
CA ASP A 173 -15.53 11.29 15.40
C ASP A 173 -16.90 11.83 14.97
N TYR A 174 -17.66 12.30 15.96
CA TYR A 174 -18.98 12.89 15.71
C TYR A 174 -18.90 14.17 14.86
N ASP A 175 -17.85 14.98 14.98
CA ASP A 175 -17.72 16.19 14.17
C ASP A 175 -17.52 15.86 12.70
N LYS A 176 -16.70 14.84 12.41
CA LYS A 176 -16.53 14.28 11.06
C LYS A 176 -17.83 13.69 10.53
N TYR A 177 -18.56 12.93 11.34
CA TYR A 177 -19.88 12.42 10.97
C TYR A 177 -20.87 13.55 10.64
N ILE A 178 -20.94 14.61 11.46
CA ILE A 178 -21.81 15.77 11.21
C ILE A 178 -21.42 16.49 9.90
N ARG A 179 -20.13 16.57 9.56
CA ARG A 179 -19.72 17.10 8.25
C ARG A 179 -20.23 16.23 7.10
N GLN A 180 -20.12 14.91 7.21
CA GLN A 180 -20.55 13.96 6.18
C GLN A 180 -22.06 14.03 5.89
N ILE A 181 -22.90 14.09 6.94
CA ILE A 181 -24.36 14.23 6.74
C ILE A 181 -24.73 15.57 6.08
N ASN A 182 -23.89 16.59 6.26
CA ASN A 182 -24.00 17.89 5.58
C ASN A 182 -23.31 17.91 4.20
N LYS A 183 -22.97 16.73 3.65
CA LYS A 183 -22.31 16.55 2.35
C LYS A 183 -20.94 17.24 2.24
N ASN A 184 -20.29 17.48 3.38
CA ASN A 184 -18.92 17.95 3.44
C ASN A 184 -18.00 16.76 3.72
N TYR A 185 -17.24 16.37 2.69
CA TYR A 185 -16.28 15.27 2.74
C TYR A 185 -14.82 15.75 2.70
N ASP A 186 -14.59 17.05 2.85
CA ASP A 186 -13.26 17.66 2.86
C ASP A 186 -12.58 17.43 4.21
N ASN A 187 -12.01 16.24 4.36
CA ASN A 187 -11.30 15.82 5.56
C ASN A 187 -10.41 14.60 5.25
N PRO A 188 -9.35 14.36 6.03
CA PRO A 188 -8.53 13.16 5.88
C PRO A 188 -9.29 11.90 6.31
N TYR A 189 -8.94 10.77 5.70
CA TYR A 189 -9.51 9.43 5.92
C TYR A 189 -8.40 8.38 5.98
N GLY A 190 -8.75 7.17 6.42
CA GLY A 190 -7.91 5.99 6.24
C GLY A 190 -7.07 5.60 7.44
N ALA A 191 -6.34 4.50 7.30
CA ALA A 191 -5.70 3.80 8.40
C ALA A 191 -4.64 4.67 9.10
N ILE A 192 -3.77 5.34 8.34
CA ILE A 192 -2.72 6.21 8.90
C ILE A 192 -3.34 7.34 9.73
N ASN A 193 -4.23 8.14 9.13
CA ASN A 193 -4.87 9.26 9.83
C ASN A 193 -5.63 8.78 11.09
N THR A 194 -6.29 7.62 11.03
CA THR A 194 -7.00 7.04 12.18
C THR A 194 -6.03 6.60 13.28
N LEU A 195 -4.89 6.00 12.90
CA LEU A 195 -3.87 5.56 13.83
C LEU A 195 -3.22 6.76 14.55
N GLU A 196 -2.96 7.85 13.84
CA GLU A 196 -2.33 9.06 14.40
C GLU A 196 -3.29 9.84 15.30
N THR A 197 -4.50 10.11 14.81
CA THR A 197 -5.47 10.96 15.52
C THR A 197 -6.26 10.21 16.60
N LYS A 198 -6.25 8.87 16.56
CA LYS A 198 -7.05 7.96 17.40
C LYS A 198 -8.56 8.22 17.29
N LYS A 199 -9.02 8.77 16.16
CA LYS A 199 -10.42 9.12 15.91
C LYS A 199 -10.83 8.81 14.47
N GLY A 200 -12.11 8.51 14.27
CA GLY A 200 -12.66 8.28 12.93
C GLY A 200 -14.15 7.92 12.94
N VAL A 201 -14.73 7.75 11.76
CA VAL A 201 -16.09 7.19 11.54
C VAL A 201 -16.01 5.75 11.03
N CYS A 202 -17.14 5.09 10.74
CA CYS A 202 -17.17 3.66 10.39
C CYS A 202 -16.16 3.22 9.31
N TYR A 203 -15.97 4.06 8.28
CA TYR A 203 -14.97 3.84 7.24
C TYR A 203 -13.54 3.79 7.78
N ASP A 204 -13.18 4.73 8.66
CA ASP A 204 -11.84 4.86 9.25
C ASP A 204 -11.51 3.69 10.20
N TYR A 205 -12.49 3.28 11.01
CA TYR A 205 -12.40 2.09 11.84
C TYR A 205 -12.12 0.84 10.99
N SER A 206 -12.88 0.68 9.91
CA SER A 206 -12.77 -0.47 9.02
C SER A 206 -11.46 -0.48 8.24
N ALA A 207 -11.00 0.70 7.81
CA ALA A 207 -9.72 0.88 7.13
C ALA A 207 -8.54 0.50 8.05
N LEU A 208 -8.57 0.94 9.31
CA LEU A 208 -7.50 0.60 10.27
C LEU A 208 -7.47 -0.89 10.63
N VAL A 209 -8.64 -1.54 10.81
CA VAL A 209 -8.70 -3.00 11.00
C VAL A 209 -8.13 -3.73 9.78
N ALA A 210 -8.49 -3.29 8.57
CA ALA A 210 -7.95 -3.88 7.34
C ALA A 210 -6.44 -3.70 7.24
N ALA A 211 -5.91 -2.51 7.54
CA ALA A 211 -4.47 -2.23 7.42
C ALA A 211 -3.66 -3.07 8.42
N LEU A 212 -4.08 -3.10 9.69
CA LEU A 212 -3.45 -3.93 10.72
C LEU A 212 -3.56 -5.42 10.40
N GLY A 213 -4.73 -5.89 9.96
CA GLY A 213 -4.94 -7.29 9.63
C GLY A 213 -4.09 -7.75 8.45
N ARG A 214 -4.06 -6.97 7.37
CA ARG A 214 -3.21 -7.24 6.19
C ARG A 214 -1.73 -7.23 6.55
N ALA A 215 -1.30 -6.28 7.38
CA ALA A 215 0.07 -6.23 7.89
C ALA A 215 0.44 -7.44 8.80
N SER A 216 -0.57 -8.09 9.41
CA SER A 216 -0.42 -9.35 10.16
C SER A 216 -0.58 -10.62 9.31
N GLY A 217 -0.65 -10.48 7.99
CA GLY A 217 -0.81 -11.59 7.04
C GLY A 217 -2.22 -12.16 6.94
N LEU A 218 -3.23 -11.47 7.45
CA LEU A 218 -4.64 -11.85 7.30
C LEU A 218 -5.19 -11.37 5.96
N GLN A 219 -6.19 -12.09 5.42
CA GLN A 219 -7.02 -11.56 4.35
C GLN A 219 -8.17 -10.76 4.96
N VAL A 220 -8.20 -9.45 4.68
CA VAL A 220 -9.23 -8.55 5.23
C VAL A 220 -9.88 -7.72 4.14
N LYS A 221 -11.20 -7.87 4.02
CA LYS A 221 -12.05 -7.06 3.15
C LYS A 221 -12.49 -5.80 3.87
N MET A 222 -12.65 -4.71 3.12
CA MET A 222 -13.53 -3.62 3.54
C MET A 222 -14.91 -3.85 2.93
N ILE A 223 -15.94 -3.70 3.75
CA ILE A 223 -17.32 -3.86 3.32
C ILE A 223 -18.01 -2.51 3.40
N LYS A 224 -18.72 -2.16 2.34
CA LYS A 224 -19.72 -1.08 2.35
C LYS A 224 -21.09 -1.72 2.34
N GLY A 225 -21.97 -1.23 3.20
CA GLY A 225 -23.32 -1.73 3.30
C GLY A 225 -24.25 -0.75 3.98
N ASN A 226 -25.38 -1.27 4.45
CA ASN A 226 -26.32 -0.55 5.27
C ASN A 226 -26.35 -1.14 6.68
N PHE A 227 -26.40 -0.27 7.68
CA PHE A 227 -26.96 -0.60 8.98
C PHE A 227 -28.48 -0.42 8.93
N ILE A 228 -29.23 -1.44 9.34
CA ILE A 228 -30.70 -1.45 9.37
C ILE A 228 -31.17 -1.07 10.78
N GLY A 229 -31.45 0.21 10.98
CA GLY A 229 -32.05 0.71 12.21
C GLY A 229 -33.57 0.61 12.22
N VAL A 230 -34.17 0.75 13.41
CA VAL A 230 -35.64 0.73 13.58
C VAL A 230 -36.34 1.87 12.82
N TYR A 231 -35.67 3.01 12.68
CA TYR A 231 -36.26 4.23 12.10
C TYR A 231 -35.68 4.61 10.73
N SER A 232 -34.46 4.18 10.42
CA SER A 232 -33.78 4.49 9.17
C SER A 232 -32.62 3.53 8.93
N ASN A 233 -32.29 3.34 7.65
CA ASN A 233 -31.07 2.68 7.24
C ASN A 233 -29.98 3.74 7.02
N GLU A 234 -28.75 3.41 7.43
CA GLU A 234 -27.60 4.30 7.28
C GLU A 234 -26.48 3.57 6.55
N LEU A 235 -25.76 4.29 5.68
CA LEU A 235 -24.56 3.73 5.07
C LEU A 235 -23.54 3.42 6.15
N HIS A 236 -22.98 2.23 6.09
CA HIS A 236 -22.05 1.72 7.10
C HIS A 236 -20.89 1.00 6.45
N ALA A 237 -19.80 0.86 7.22
CA ALA A 237 -18.62 0.12 6.81
C ALA A 237 -18.13 -0.77 7.96
N TRP A 238 -17.71 -1.98 7.60
CA TRP A 238 -17.15 -2.98 8.50
C TRP A 238 -16.14 -3.87 7.75
N ASN A 239 -15.68 -4.95 8.38
CA ASN A 239 -14.74 -5.89 7.78
C ASN A 239 -15.27 -7.33 7.74
N GLU A 240 -14.86 -8.05 6.71
CA GLU A 240 -14.84 -9.51 6.71
C GLU A 240 -13.38 -9.98 6.77
N ILE A 241 -13.07 -10.92 7.67
CA ILE A 241 -11.72 -11.45 7.86
C ILE A 241 -11.74 -12.96 7.58
N TYR A 242 -10.84 -13.45 6.74
CA TYR A 242 -10.71 -14.88 6.48
C TYR A 242 -9.93 -15.55 7.61
N ILE A 243 -10.50 -16.60 8.20
CA ILE A 243 -9.87 -17.42 9.24
C ILE A 243 -9.48 -18.74 8.59
N SER A 244 -8.18 -18.91 8.31
CA SER A 244 -7.67 -20.04 7.53
C SER A 244 -7.92 -21.38 8.20
N GLU A 245 -7.86 -21.45 9.53
CA GLU A 245 -8.10 -22.67 10.29
C GLU A 245 -9.57 -23.13 10.27
N GLU A 246 -10.49 -22.22 9.93
CA GLU A 246 -11.93 -22.47 9.85
C GLU A 246 -12.48 -22.47 8.42
N ASP A 247 -11.63 -22.17 7.44
CA ASP A 247 -11.98 -22.08 6.02
C ASP A 247 -13.20 -21.17 5.74
N ARG A 248 -13.30 -20.05 6.46
CA ARG A 248 -14.44 -19.13 6.34
C ARG A 248 -14.11 -17.68 6.63
N TRP A 249 -14.98 -16.80 6.13
CA TRP A 249 -14.99 -15.38 6.48
C TRP A 249 -15.81 -15.15 7.77
N ILE A 250 -15.27 -14.34 8.67
CA ILE A 250 -15.98 -13.83 9.86
C ILE A 250 -16.32 -12.36 9.66
N ASN A 251 -17.45 -11.91 10.21
CA ASN A 251 -17.80 -10.49 10.22
C ASN A 251 -17.26 -9.80 11.47
N VAL A 252 -16.73 -8.59 11.30
CA VAL A 252 -16.16 -7.78 12.37
C VAL A 252 -16.55 -6.32 12.18
N ASP A 253 -17.23 -5.73 13.18
CA ASP A 253 -17.51 -4.30 13.22
C ASP A 253 -16.94 -3.65 14.48
N SER A 254 -15.75 -3.04 14.33
CA SER A 254 -15.06 -2.34 15.43
C SER A 254 -15.71 -0.99 15.79
N THR A 255 -16.53 -0.41 14.91
CA THR A 255 -17.27 0.83 15.17
C THR A 255 -18.31 0.58 16.24
N PHE A 256 -19.21 -0.38 16.01
CA PHE A 256 -20.24 -0.75 16.98
C PHE A 256 -19.66 -1.42 18.21
N GLY A 257 -18.58 -2.19 18.06
CA GLY A 257 -17.80 -2.66 19.20
C GLY A 257 -17.37 -1.52 20.13
N SER A 258 -16.92 -0.40 19.55
CA SER A 258 -16.48 0.78 20.30
C SER A 258 -17.63 1.62 20.85
N THR A 259 -18.67 1.90 20.06
CA THR A 259 -19.74 2.84 20.43
C THR A 259 -20.82 2.20 21.29
N LEU A 260 -21.19 0.94 21.04
CA LEU A 260 -22.23 0.22 21.78
C LEU A 260 -21.68 -0.58 22.96
N LYS A 261 -20.35 -0.75 23.04
CA LYS A 261 -19.68 -1.57 24.07
C LYS A 261 -20.17 -3.02 24.10
N THR A 262 -20.53 -3.55 22.94
CA THR A 262 -20.96 -4.94 22.72
C THR A 262 -19.99 -5.66 21.78
N ARG A 263 -20.06 -7.00 21.75
CA ARG A 263 -19.17 -7.79 20.89
C ARG A 263 -19.75 -7.92 19.48
N TYR A 264 -19.15 -7.22 18.52
CA TYR A 264 -19.38 -7.35 17.08
C TYR A 264 -18.25 -8.09 16.36
N PHE A 265 -17.57 -9.00 17.08
CA PHE A 265 -16.59 -9.92 16.52
C PHE A 265 -17.21 -11.30 16.31
N ASP A 266 -17.36 -11.72 15.06
CA ASP A 266 -17.95 -12.99 14.62
C ASP A 266 -19.32 -13.25 15.27
N ASN A 267 -20.16 -12.21 15.30
CA ASN A 267 -21.46 -12.24 15.95
C ASN A 267 -22.47 -13.04 15.11
N SER A 268 -23.14 -14.04 15.71
CA SER A 268 -24.13 -14.87 14.99
C SER A 268 -25.38 -14.12 14.53
N ASN A 269 -25.64 -12.94 15.09
CA ASN A 269 -26.76 -12.08 14.73
C ASN A 269 -26.35 -10.94 13.78
N PHE A 270 -25.13 -10.94 13.23
CA PHE A 270 -24.59 -9.81 12.46
C PHE A 270 -25.52 -9.36 11.31
N TYR A 271 -26.12 -10.30 10.58
CA TYR A 271 -27.01 -10.00 9.47
C TYR A 271 -28.44 -9.60 9.86
N LYS A 272 -28.75 -9.47 11.16
CA LYS A 272 -30.04 -8.90 11.58
C LYS A 272 -30.10 -7.39 11.34
N ASP A 273 -28.95 -6.73 11.37
CA ASP A 273 -28.83 -5.29 11.27
C ASP A 273 -27.74 -4.82 10.29
N HIS A 274 -27.00 -5.74 9.64
CA HIS A 274 -26.05 -5.42 8.58
C HIS A 274 -26.47 -6.03 7.24
N GLU A 275 -26.57 -5.18 6.22
CA GLU A 275 -26.83 -5.57 4.83
C GLU A 275 -25.63 -5.20 3.96
N LYS A 276 -24.91 -6.20 3.44
CA LYS A 276 -23.75 -6.02 2.57
C LYS A 276 -24.18 -5.55 1.19
N LEU A 277 -23.53 -4.49 0.67
CA LEU A 277 -23.74 -4.00 -0.69
C LEU A 277 -22.52 -4.28 -1.58
N GLU A 278 -21.32 -3.99 -1.09
CA GLU A 278 -20.09 -4.03 -1.87
C GLU A 278 -18.90 -4.41 -0.98
N GLU A 279 -17.90 -5.08 -1.56
CA GLU A 279 -16.60 -5.36 -0.93
C GLU A 279 -15.47 -4.76 -1.76
N TYR A 280 -14.42 -4.27 -1.10
CA TYR A 280 -13.25 -3.68 -1.74
C TYR A 280 -11.95 -3.89 -0.95
#